data_AF-A0AAD0X9Z6-F1
#
_entry.id   AF-A0AAD0X9Z6-F1
#
_cell.length_a   1.000
_cell.length_b   1.000
_cell.length_c   1.000
_cell.angle_alpha   90.00
_cell.angle_beta   90.00
_cell.angle_gamma   90.00
#
_symmetry.space_group_name_H-M   'P 1'
#
loop_
_entity.id
_entity.type
_entity.pdbx_description
1 polymer ?
#
loop_
_entity_poly.entity_id
_entity_poly.type
_entity_poly.pdbx_seq_one_letter_code
_entity_poly.pdbx_strand_id
1 'polypeptide(L)' 'MSNKASNIFGFMLIVIFSLLATIYFAYHWVNLLFGDNSIQVYSSLKHKKEYLEDEISRLQKENAYLQKEYFELKNLEPEE' A
#
# COMPACT_ATOMS: atom_id res chain seq x y z
N MET A 1 22.42 -43.77 -34.38
CA MET A 1 21.26 -43.43 -33.52
C MET A 1 21.59 -42.53 -32.33
N SER A 2 22.84 -42.44 -31.86
CA SER A 2 23.22 -41.66 -30.66
C SER A 2 22.99 -40.13 -30.76
N ASN A 3 23.32 -39.50 -31.90
CA ASN A 3 23.24 -38.04 -32.05
C ASN A 3 21.83 -37.44 -31.92
N LYS A 4 20.78 -38.23 -32.18
CA LYS A 4 19.40 -37.72 -32.06
C LYS A 4 18.98 -37.60 -30.60
N ALA A 5 19.40 -38.55 -29.76
CA ALA A 5 19.09 -38.56 -28.33
C ALA A 5 19.87 -37.46 -27.57
N SER A 6 21.14 -37.20 -27.93
CA SER A 6 21.92 -36.10 -27.33
C SER A 6 21.34 -34.73 -27.66
N ASN A 7 20.83 -34.53 -28.87
CA ASN A 7 20.19 -33.27 -29.27
C ASN A 7 18.86 -33.02 -28.53
N ILE A 8 18.07 -34.07 -28.29
CA ILE A 8 16.83 -33.97 -27.50
C ILE A 8 17.14 -33.65 -26.04
N PHE A 9 18.19 -34.26 -25.48
CA PHE A 9 18.63 -33.99 -24.12
C PHE A 9 19.14 -32.55 -23.95
N GLY A 10 19.94 -32.05 -24.89
CA GLY A 10 20.39 -30.66 -24.91
C GLY A 10 19.24 -29.66 -25.03
N PHE A 11 18.24 -29.95 -25.87
CA PHE A 11 17.02 -29.15 -25.97
C PHE A 11 16.23 -29.12 -24.66
N MET A 12 16.07 -30.27 -23.99
CA MET A 12 15.39 -30.32 -22.68
C MET A 12 16.11 -29.48 -21.62
N LEU A 13 17.45 -29.50 -21.58
CA LEU A 13 18.20 -28.65 -20.64
C LEU A 13 17.99 -27.16 -20.89
N ILE A 14 17.97 -26.74 -22.16
CA ILE A 14 17.70 -25.34 -22.53
C ILE A 14 16.29 -24.93 -22.10
N VAL A 15 15.29 -25.79 -22.32
CA VAL A 15 13.90 -25.53 -21.91
C VAL A 15 13.80 -25.39 -20.40
N ILE A 16 14.41 -26.29 -19.63
CA ILE A 16 14.40 -26.23 -18.15
C ILE A 16 15.10 -24.96 -17.67
N PHE A 17 16.26 -24.62 -18.23
CA PHE A 17 16.98 -23.40 -17.88
C PHE A 17 16.18 -22.14 -18.21
N SER A 18 15.54 -22.09 -19.37
CA SER A 18 14.67 -20.98 -19.78
C SER A 18 13.48 -20.83 -18.83
N LEU A 19 12.89 -21.93 -18.37
CA LEU A 19 11.79 -21.92 -17.42
C LEU A 19 12.23 -21.36 -16.06
N LEU A 20 13.37 -21.84 -15.54
CA LEU A 20 13.95 -21.36 -14.28
C LEU A 20 14.35 -19.87 -14.36
N ALA A 21 14.96 -19.46 -15.48
CA ALA A 21 15.31 -18.07 -15.71
C ALA A 21 14.06 -17.18 -15.73
N THR A 22 12.98 -17.61 -16.41
CA THR A 22 11.72 -16.88 -16.47
C THR A 22 11.12 -16.68 -15.07
N ILE A 23 11.08 -17.73 -14.26
CA ILE A 23 10.58 -17.66 -12.87
C ILE A 23 11.46 -16.73 -12.02
N TYR A 24 12.78 -16.85 -12.13
CA TYR A 24 13.73 -16.01 -11.41
C TYR A 24 13.56 -14.53 -11.76
N PHE A 25 13.50 -14.21 -13.07
CA PHE A 25 13.29 -12.85 -13.52
C PHE A 25 11.94 -12.31 -13.05
N ALA A 26 10.85 -13.08 -13.18
CA ALA A 26 9.54 -12.65 -12.71
C ALA A 26 9.56 -12.28 -11.21
N TYR A 27 10.15 -13.13 -10.37
CA TYR A 27 10.31 -12.85 -8.94
C TYR A 27 11.18 -11.62 -8.67
N HIS A 28 12.32 -11.50 -9.36
CA HIS A 28 13.21 -10.36 -9.21
C HIS A 28 12.53 -9.04 -9.60
N TRP A 29 11.82 -9.01 -10.72
CA TRP A 29 11.10 -7.83 -11.19
C TRP A 29 9.94 -7.44 -10.26
N VAL A 30 9.20 -8.41 -9.73
CA VAL A 30 8.14 -8.13 -8.73
C VAL A 30 8.75 -7.49 -7.49
N ASN A 31 9.85 -8.03 -6.96
CA ASN A 31 10.50 -7.44 -5.80
C ASN A 31 11.17 -6.09 -6.11
N LEU A 32 11.68 -5.88 -7.31
CA LEU A 32 12.31 -4.62 -7.70
C LEU A 32 11.28 -3.50 -7.87
N LEU A 33 10.16 -3.80 -8.52
CA LEU A 33 9.10 -2.82 -8.83
C LEU A 33 8.12 -2.64 -7.67
N PHE A 34 7.82 -3.73 -6.98
CA PHE A 34 6.76 -3.84 -5.98
C PHE A 34 7.24 -4.41 -4.65
N GLY A 35 8.56 -4.40 -4.41
CA GLY A 35 9.14 -4.87 -3.15
C GLY A 35 8.53 -4.18 -1.93
N ASP A 36 8.88 -4.69 -0.76
CA ASP A 36 8.26 -4.42 0.55
C ASP A 36 7.91 -2.94 0.80
N ASN A 37 8.68 -2.01 0.25
CA ASN A 37 8.54 -0.58 0.49
C ASN A 37 7.50 0.15 -0.37
N SER A 38 6.92 -0.41 -1.44
CA SER A 38 6.00 0.39 -2.28
C SER A 38 4.52 0.10 -2.02
N ILE A 39 4.08 -1.16 -2.11
CA ILE A 39 2.67 -1.52 -1.88
C ILE A 39 2.31 -1.43 -0.40
N GLN A 40 3.18 -1.91 0.49
CA GLN A 40 2.92 -1.85 1.94
C GLN A 40 2.89 -0.41 2.44
N VAL A 41 3.82 0.43 1.97
CA VAL A 41 3.85 1.86 2.31
C VAL A 41 2.65 2.59 1.72
N TYR A 42 2.27 2.29 0.47
CA TYR A 42 1.05 2.86 -0.11
C TYR A 42 -0.18 2.51 0.73
N SER A 43 -0.33 1.24 1.12
CA SER A 43 -1.45 0.79 1.95
C SER A 43 -1.47 1.46 3.32
N SER A 44 -0.29 1.63 3.95
CA SER A 44 -0.20 2.30 5.25
C SER A 44 -0.51 3.79 5.16
N LEU A 45 -0.04 4.47 4.11
CA LEU A 45 -0.38 5.87 3.83
C LEU A 45 -1.88 6.03 3.57
N LYS A 46 -2.49 5.11 2.80
CA LYS A 46 -3.92 5.13 2.53
C LYS A 46 -4.74 5.04 3.81
N HIS A 47 -4.44 4.05 4.67
CA HIS A 47 -5.15 3.92 5.95
C HIS A 47 -4.92 5.11 6.89
N LYS A 48 -3.69 5.64 6.93
CA LYS A 48 -3.40 6.84 7.72
C LYS A 48 -4.17 8.06 7.22
N LYS A 49 -4.32 8.19 5.90
CA LYS A 49 -5.14 9.25 5.30
C LYS A 49 -6.61 9.09 5.72
N GLU A 50 -7.19 7.91 5.56
CA GLU A 50 -8.59 7.64 5.95
C GLU A 50 -8.83 7.96 7.43
N TYR A 51 -7.92 7.55 8.33
CA TYR A 51 -7.97 7.90 9.75
C TYR A 51 -7.94 9.41 10.01
N LEU A 52 -7.04 10.14 9.34
CA LEU A 52 -6.93 11.59 9.52
C LEU A 52 -8.16 12.34 8.97
N GLU A 53 -8.77 11.86 7.90
CA GLU A 53 -10.01 12.45 7.36
C GLU A 53 -11.17 12.30 8.35
N ASP A 54 -11.31 11.14 9.00
CA ASP A 54 -12.31 10.92 10.04
C ASP A 54 -12.05 11.82 11.27
N GLU A 55 -10.78 11.91 11.69
CA GLU A 55 -10.38 12.73 12.83
C GLU A 55 -10.63 14.22 12.58
N ILE A 56 -10.40 14.71 11.36
CA ILE A 56 -10.76 16.09 10.96
C ILE A 56 -12.27 16.30 11.12
N SER A 57 -13.09 15.36 10.63
CA SER A 57 -14.55 15.48 10.76
C SER A 57 -15.01 15.48 12.22
N ARG A 58 -14.41 14.61 13.05
CA ARG A 58 -14.67 14.54 14.49
C ARG A 58 -14.34 15.86 15.18
N LEU A 59 -13.13 16.39 14.95
CA LEU A 59 -12.68 17.64 15.55
C LEU A 59 -13.50 18.85 15.08
N GLN A 60 -13.95 18.87 13.83
CA GLN A 60 -14.84 19.95 13.34
C GLN A 60 -16.18 19.95 14.08
N LYS A 61 -16.78 18.78 14.31
CA LYS A 61 -18.03 18.65 15.08
C LYS A 61 -17.85 19.06 16.53
N GLU A 62 -16.76 18.61 17.16
CA GLU A 62 -16.41 18.96 18.53
C GLU A 62 -16.17 20.48 18.67
N ASN A 63 -15.45 21.08 17.73
CA ASN A 63 -15.21 22.52 17.72
C ASN A 63 -16.52 23.31 17.55
N ALA A 64 -17.42 22.89 16.66
CA ALA A 64 -18.73 23.53 16.51
C ALA A 64 -19.59 23.43 17.79
N TYR A 65 -19.56 22.28 18.46
CA TYR A 65 -20.24 22.08 19.74
C TYR A 65 -19.67 23.01 20.83
N LEU A 66 -18.35 23.03 20.99
CA LEU A 66 -17.68 23.86 21.98
C LEU A 66 -17.87 25.36 21.71
N GLN A 67 -17.88 25.79 20.44
CA GLN A 67 -18.18 27.17 20.09
C GLN A 67 -19.60 27.56 20.50
N LYS A 68 -20.58 26.67 20.30
CA LYS A 68 -21.95 26.91 20.74
C LYS A 68 -22.02 27.06 22.26
N GLU A 69 -21.44 26.13 23.01
CA GLU A 69 -21.42 26.18 24.47
C GLU A 69 -20.72 27.44 24.99
N TYR A 70 -19.60 27.83 24.36
CA TYR A 70 -18.90 29.07 24.68
C TYR A 70 -19.79 30.31 24.48
N PHE A 71 -20.55 30.39 23.39
CA PHE A 71 -21.48 31.50 23.16
C PHE A 71 -22.66 31.50 24.15
N GLU A 72 -23.20 30.34 24.50
CA GLU A 72 -24.25 30.22 25.51
C GLU A 72 -23.76 30.71 26.88
N LEU A 73 -22.57 30.32 27.31
CA LEU A 73 -21.95 30.79 28.54
C LEU A 73 -21.65 32.29 28.50
N LYS A 74 -21.11 32.81 27.40
CA LYS A 74 -20.86 34.24 27.23
C LYS A 74 -22.12 35.10 27.33
N ASN A 75 -23.24 34.61 26.81
CA ASN A 75 -24.52 35.32 26.91
C ASN A 75 -25.14 35.27 28.32
N LEU A 76 -24.65 34.38 29.20
CA LEU A 76 -25.08 34.27 30.60
C LEU A 76 -24.20 35.10 31.55
N GLU A 77 -23.04 35.57 31.09
CA GLU A 77 -22.21 36.51 31.83
C GLU A 77 -22.86 37.90 31.77
N PRO A 78 -23.06 38.60 32.90
CA PRO A 78 -23.59 39.96 32.88
C PRO A 78 -22.63 40.87 32.10
N GLU A 79 -23.16 41.70 31.20
CA GLU A 79 -22.36 42.73 30.53
C GLU A 79 -21.81 43.70 31.59
N GLU A 80 -20.48 43.89 31.62
CA GLU A 80 -19.81 44.91 32.43
C GLU A 80 -20.15 46.34 31.95
#